data_AF-A0A2S7L2C6-F1
#
_entry.id   AF-A0A2S7L2C6-F1
#
_cell.length_a   1.000
_cell.length_b   1.000
_cell.length_c   1.000
_cell.angle_alpha   90.00
_cell.angle_beta   90.00
_cell.angle_gamma   90.00
#
_symmetry.space_group_name_H-M   'P 1'
#
loop_
_entity.id
_entity.type
_entity.pdbx_description
1 polymer ?
#
loop_
_entity_poly.entity_id
_entity_poly.type
_entity_poly.pdbx_seq_one_letter_code
_entity_poly.pdbx_strand_id
1 'polypeptide(L)'
;MFYHGTEDKVIPYYQGAHRSCSPLDKGYFVMDGSKNIVEKLESLHKSFMFYGYKNKGHNILNLPSEDFKEAFIFIRKVIFDGSFYQMSVVK
;
A
#
# COMPACT_ATOMS: atom_id res chain seq x y z
N MET A 1 5.74 3.60 -1.95
CA MET A 1 5.46 2.53 -2.93
C MET A 1 4.68 1.46 -2.22
N PHE A 2 3.58 1.00 -2.79
CA PHE A 2 2.65 0.09 -2.15
C PHE A 2 2.07 -0.87 -3.18
N TYR A 3 2.02 -2.15 -2.84
CA TYR A 3 1.34 -3.20 -3.58
C TYR A 3 0.48 -3.95 -2.57
N HIS A 4 -0.83 -4.07 -2.81
CA HIS A 4 -1.73 -4.63 -1.81
C HIS A 4 -2.94 -5.33 -2.46
N GLY A 5 -3.23 -6.55 -2.04
CA GLY A 5 -4.49 -7.21 -2.35
C GLY A 5 -5.68 -6.59 -1.60
N THR A 6 -6.80 -6.36 -2.27
CA THR A 6 -7.98 -5.72 -1.64
C THR A 6 -8.65 -6.58 -0.57
N GLU A 7 -8.35 -7.88 -0.54
CA GLU A 7 -8.89 -8.86 0.40
C GLU A 7 -7.80 -9.44 1.32
N ASP A 8 -6.70 -8.72 1.53
CA ASP A 8 -5.68 -9.12 2.49
C ASP A 8 -6.28 -9.16 3.92
N LYS A 9 -6.15 -10.33 4.56
CA LYS A 9 -6.64 -10.60 5.92
C LYS A 9 -5.53 -10.54 6.97
N VAL A 10 -4.28 -10.36 6.54
CA VAL A 10 -3.08 -10.32 7.39
C VAL A 10 -2.70 -8.88 7.69
N ILE A 11 -2.68 -8.03 6.67
CA ILE A 11 -2.41 -6.59 6.80
C ILE A 11 -3.61 -5.81 6.26
N PRO A 12 -4.10 -4.76 6.95
CA PRO A 12 -5.28 -4.03 6.49
C PRO A 12 -5.04 -3.28 5.18
N TYR A 13 -5.99 -3.40 4.24
CA TYR A 13 -5.98 -2.59 3.01
C TYR A 13 -6.39 -1.12 3.28
N TYR A 14 -7.48 -0.91 4.03
CA TYR A 14 -7.95 0.41 4.48
C TYR A 14 -7.54 0.72 5.92
N GLN A 15 -8.16 0.04 6.89
CA GLN A 15 -7.90 0.21 8.31
C GLN A 15 -8.27 -1.08 9.02
N GLY A 16 -7.52 -1.46 10.05
CA GLY A 16 -7.82 -2.68 10.80
C GLY A 16 -6.98 -2.83 12.06
N ALA A 17 -7.32 -3.82 12.89
CA ALA A 17 -6.58 -4.10 14.10
C ALA A 17 -5.18 -4.66 13.77
N HIS A 18 -4.16 -4.16 14.45
CA HIS A 18 -2.84 -4.78 14.41
C HIS A 18 -2.95 -6.22 14.93
N ARG A 19 -2.43 -7.19 14.15
CA ARG A 19 -2.44 -8.63 14.48
C ARG A 19 -3.82 -9.24 14.75
N SER A 20 -4.88 -8.65 14.20
CA SER A 20 -6.25 -9.15 14.40
C SER A 20 -6.68 -9.23 15.88
N CYS A 21 -6.09 -8.40 16.74
CA CYS A 21 -6.43 -8.32 18.15
C CYS A 21 -7.86 -7.82 18.36
N SER A 22 -8.49 -8.30 19.43
CA SER A 22 -9.74 -7.75 19.95
C SER A 22 -9.51 -6.35 20.55
N PRO A 23 -10.50 -5.43 20.50
CA PRO A 23 -10.41 -4.12 21.14
C PRO A 23 -10.09 -4.14 22.65
N LEU A 24 -10.34 -5.28 23.32
CA LEU A 24 -10.07 -5.47 24.74
C LEU A 24 -8.68 -6.06 25.03
N ASP A 25 -7.95 -6.49 23.99
CA ASP A 25 -6.64 -7.09 24.17
C ASP A 25 -5.60 -6.02 24.55
N LYS A 26 -4.69 -6.38 25.45
CA LYS A 26 -3.55 -5.51 25.80
C LYS A 26 -2.69 -5.28 24.55
N GLY A 27 -2.45 -4.00 24.24
CA GLY A 27 -1.69 -3.63 23.04
C GLY A 27 -2.53 -3.56 21.77
N TYR A 28 -3.87 -3.60 21.87
CA TYR A 28 -4.75 -3.27 20.77
C TYR A 28 -4.44 -1.88 20.20
N PHE A 29 -4.32 -1.82 18.87
CA PHE A 29 -4.11 -0.60 18.12
C PHE A 29 -4.73 -0.74 16.75
N VAL A 30 -5.37 0.33 16.27
CA VAL A 30 -5.93 0.40 14.92
C VAL A 30 -4.88 0.96 13.97
N MET A 31 -4.55 0.21 12.94
CA MET A 31 -3.53 0.56 11.96
C MET A 31 -4.17 1.00 10.65
N ASP A 32 -3.66 2.09 10.08
CA ASP A 32 -3.98 2.51 8.72
C ASP A 32 -3.27 1.61 7.71
N GLY A 33 -4.07 1.09 6.80
CA GLY A 33 -3.64 0.33 5.64
C GLY A 33 -3.08 1.20 4.52
N SER A 34 -2.52 0.55 3.51
CA SER A 34 -1.88 1.27 2.40
C SER A 34 -2.83 2.22 1.68
N LYS A 35 -4.13 1.92 1.60
CA LYS A 35 -5.10 2.79 0.92
C LYS A 35 -5.30 4.11 1.67
N ASN A 36 -5.50 4.06 2.99
CA ASN A 36 -5.58 5.27 3.83
C ASN A 36 -4.28 6.09 3.77
N ILE A 37 -3.13 5.41 3.83
CA ILE A 37 -1.82 6.08 3.73
C ILE A 37 -1.68 6.81 2.38
N VAL A 38 -2.08 6.16 1.28
CA VAL A 38 -2.02 6.74 -0.07
C VAL A 38 -2.95 7.94 -0.20
N GLU A 39 -4.18 7.86 0.27
CA GLU A 39 -5.12 9.00 0.29
C GLU A 39 -4.58 10.17 1.10
N LYS A 40 -3.91 9.88 2.23
CA LYS A 40 -3.24 10.92 3.00
C LYS A 40 -2.08 11.55 2.23
N LEU A 41 -1.23 10.75 1.58
CA LEU A 41 -0.12 11.24 0.76
C LEU A 41 -0.61 12.09 -0.42
N GLU A 42 -1.72 11.69 -1.05
CA GLU A 42 -2.39 12.46 -2.10
C GLU A 42 -2.81 13.84 -1.60
N SER A 43 -3.52 13.90 -0.45
CA SER A 43 -3.94 15.18 0.15
C SER A 43 -2.76 16.09 0.52
N LEU A 44 -1.63 15.50 0.92
CA LEU A 44 -0.41 16.23 1.29
C LEU A 44 0.46 16.61 0.09
N HIS A 45 0.01 16.33 -1.14
CA HIS A 45 0.77 16.54 -2.38
C HIS A 45 2.15 15.90 -2.30
N LYS A 46 2.22 14.64 -1.83
CA LYS A 46 3.46 13.86 -1.74
C LYS A 46 3.50 12.76 -2.78
N SER A 47 4.71 12.46 -3.27
CA SER A 47 4.90 11.40 -4.25
C SER A 47 4.58 10.03 -3.66
N PHE A 48 3.82 9.22 -4.40
CA PHE A 48 3.52 7.83 -4.05
C PHE A 48 3.28 6.99 -5.30
N MET A 49 3.30 5.67 -5.10
CA MET A 49 2.96 4.67 -6.10
C MET A 49 2.13 3.60 -5.40
N PHE A 50 0.95 3.30 -5.91
CA PHE A 50 0.01 2.36 -5.34
C PHE A 50 -0.59 1.42 -6.39
N TYR A 51 -0.45 0.12 -6.14
CA TYR A 51 -1.12 -0.96 -6.86
C TYR A 51 -2.06 -1.72 -5.91
N GLY A 52 -3.35 -1.60 -6.15
CA GLY A 52 -4.39 -2.43 -5.54
C GLY A 52 -4.75 -3.60 -6.46
N TYR A 53 -4.80 -4.82 -5.92
CA TYR A 53 -5.17 -6.02 -6.66
C TYR A 53 -6.51 -6.56 -6.19
N LYS A 54 -7.54 -6.44 -7.03
CA LYS A 54 -8.92 -6.84 -6.70
C LYS A 54 -9.01 -8.34 -6.45
N ASN A 55 -9.77 -8.72 -5.43
CA ASN A 55 -10.05 -10.12 -5.07
C ASN A 55 -8.77 -10.92 -4.78
N LYS A 56 -7.69 -10.25 -4.36
CA LYS A 56 -6.43 -10.88 -3.97
C LYS A 56 -6.13 -10.60 -2.49
N GLY A 57 -5.47 -11.57 -1.84
CA GLY A 57 -5.02 -11.47 -0.45
C GLY A 57 -3.53 -11.16 -0.32
N HIS A 58 -2.93 -11.54 0.81
CA HIS A 58 -1.53 -11.25 1.15
C HIS A 58 -0.47 -11.82 0.19
N ASN A 59 -0.84 -12.86 -0.57
CA ASN A 59 0.08 -13.62 -1.40
C ASN A 59 0.36 -13.00 -2.79
N ILE A 60 -0.11 -11.77 -3.06
CA ILE A 60 0.09 -11.09 -4.35
C ILE A 60 1.56 -10.91 -4.74
N LEU A 61 2.46 -10.82 -3.77
CA LEU A 61 3.89 -10.57 -4.00
C LEU A 61 4.74 -11.85 -4.05
N ASN A 62 4.11 -13.03 -4.01
CA ASN A 62 4.85 -14.29 -4.02
C ASN A 62 5.47 -14.62 -5.39
N LEU A 63 5.17 -13.86 -6.44
CA LEU A 63 5.75 -14.02 -7.77
C LEU A 63 6.16 -12.66 -8.37
N PRO A 64 7.28 -12.58 -9.10
CA PRO A 64 7.63 -11.39 -9.88
C PRO A 64 6.51 -11.11 -10.90
N SER A 65 5.93 -9.92 -10.81
CA SER A 65 5.00 -9.39 -11.81
C SER A 65 5.67 -8.27 -12.60
N GLU A 66 5.17 -8.00 -13.79
CA GLU A 66 5.59 -6.82 -14.58
C GLU A 66 5.41 -5.51 -13.79
N ASP A 67 4.44 -5.46 -12.86
CA ASP A 67 4.21 -4.29 -12.02
C ASP A 67 5.38 -3.98 -11.08
N PHE A 68 6.24 -4.94 -10.75
CA PHE A 68 7.43 -4.67 -9.92
C PHE A 68 8.43 -3.74 -10.61
N LYS A 69 8.43 -3.67 -11.95
CA LYS A 69 9.28 -2.74 -12.69
C LYS A 69 8.99 -1.28 -12.33
N GLU A 70 7.75 -1.00 -11.94
CA GLU A 70 7.27 0.34 -11.60
C GLU A 70 7.89 0.87 -10.31
N ALA A 71 8.29 -0.01 -9.39
CA ALA A 71 9.04 0.39 -8.21
C ALA A 71 10.39 1.03 -8.59
N PHE A 72 11.09 0.47 -9.60
CA PHE A 72 12.36 1.02 -10.07
C PHE A 72 12.16 2.37 -10.78
N ILE A 73 11.10 2.51 -11.57
CA ILE A 73 10.72 3.77 -12.21
C ILE A 73 10.41 4.82 -11.14
N PHE A 74 9.65 4.47 -10.10
CA PHE A 74 9.34 5.37 -8.99
C PHE A 74 10.60 5.82 -8.26
N ILE A 75 11.49 4.88 -7.88
CA ILE A 75 12.75 5.19 -7.20
C ILE A 75 13.56 6.15 -8.06
N ARG A 76 13.70 5.87 -9.36
CA ARG A 76 14.43 6.74 -10.29
C ARG A 76 13.87 8.16 -10.30
N LYS A 77 12.58 8.30 -10.59
CA LYS A 77 11.92 9.61 -10.74
C LYS A 77 11.94 10.42 -9.44
N VAL A 78 11.57 9.80 -8.32
CA VAL A 78 11.33 10.51 -7.06
C VAL A 78 12.60 10.73 -6.26
N ILE A 79 13.46 9.70 -6.16
CA ILE A 79 14.65 9.75 -5.30
C ILE A 79 15.83 10.35 -6.04
N PHE A 80 16.09 9.92 -7.27
CA PHE A 80 17.27 10.36 -8.01
C PHE A 80 17.01 11.64 -8.82
N ASP A 81 15.89 11.72 -9.52
CA ASP A 81 15.59 12.86 -10.39
C ASP A 81 14.80 13.97 -9.64
N GLY A 82 14.41 13.75 -8.38
CA GLY A 82 13.69 14.73 -7.54
C GLY A 82 12.30 15.12 -8.08
N SER A 83 11.73 14.32 -8.98
CA SER A 83 10.48 14.61 -9.67
C SER A 83 9.27 14.22 -8.83
N PHE A 84 8.21 15.03 -8.93
CA PHE A 84 6.90 14.68 -8.36
C PHE A 84 6.26 13.53 -9.15
N TYR A 85 5.71 12.54 -8.44
CA TYR A 85 5.06 11.38 -9.06
C TYR A 85 3.97 10.82 -8.14
N GLN A 86 2.74 10.76 -8.66
CA GLN A 86 1.61 10.09 -8.01
C GLN A 86 0.98 9.12 -8.99
N MET A 87 0.71 7.90 -8.53
CA MET A 87 0.01 6.90 -9.30
C MET A 87 -0.77 5.96 -8.39
N SER A 88 -2.03 5.74 -8.72
CA SER A 88 -2.92 4.79 -8.05
C SER A 88 -3.64 3.94 -9.10
N VAL A 89 -3.39 2.64 -9.10
CA VAL A 89 -4.03 1.68 -9.99
C VAL A 89 -4.71 0.60 -9.15
N VAL A 90 -5.98 0.28 -9.45
CA VAL A 90 -6.71 -0.82 -8.83
C VAL A 90 -7.20 -1.76 -9.93
N LYS A 91 -6.64 -2.97 -10.01
CA LYS A 91 -6.93 -3.95 -11.08
C LYS A 91 -7.36 -5.30 -10.54
#